data_AF-A0A7C9D8K1-F1
#
_entry.id   AF-A0A7C9D8K1-F1
#
_cell.length_a   1.000
_cell.length_b   1.000
_cell.length_c   1.000
_cell.angle_alpha   90.00
_cell.angle_beta   90.00
_cell.angle_gamma   90.00
#
_symmetry.space_group_name_H-M   'P 1'
#
loop_
_entity.id
_entity.type
_entity.pdbx_description
1 polymer ?
#
loop_
_entity_poly.entity_id
_entity_poly.type
_entity_poly.pdbx_seq_one_letter_code
_entity_poly.pdbx_strand_id
1 'polypeptide(L)'
;VNLTSPSLGSRGQIVYKKPFKFLDPKSSKPISFSTDFTFSISPGNGDGLAFVIFPSGDGLSRVFDQGSFGISENTDSRFVAIEYDTRKDDNVGDLNANHVGVDVGSFISAATTD
;
A
#
# COMPACT_ATOMS: atom_id res chain seq x y z
N VAL A 1 9.73 11.30 7.97
CA VAL A 1 10.34 11.01 6.65
C VAL A 1 9.39 11.56 5.61
N ASN A 2 9.90 12.26 4.59
CA ASN A 2 9.06 12.77 3.52
C ASN A 2 9.12 11.78 2.36
N LEU A 3 7.98 11.15 2.02
CA LEU A 3 7.92 10.17 0.93
C LEU A 3 7.90 10.85 -0.44
N THR A 4 7.22 12.00 -0.55
CA THR A 4 7.01 12.70 -1.81
C THR A 4 7.46 14.16 -1.73
N SER A 5 7.60 14.76 -2.91
CA SER A 5 7.83 16.19 -3.14
C SER A 5 6.60 16.81 -3.81
N PRO A 6 6.37 18.13 -3.68
CA PRO A 6 5.26 18.81 -4.34
C PRO A 6 5.53 19.01 -5.85
N SER A 7 5.61 17.89 -6.58
CA SER A 7 5.83 17.82 -8.02
C SER A 7 4.92 16.75 -8.62
N LEU A 8 4.48 16.95 -9.86
CA LEU A 8 3.60 16.02 -10.56
C LEU A 8 4.22 14.61 -10.61
N GLY A 9 3.41 13.59 -10.27
CA GLY A 9 3.82 12.19 -10.30
C GLY A 9 4.87 11.79 -9.24
N SER A 10 5.11 12.61 -8.22
CA SER A 10 6.06 12.28 -7.14
C SER A 10 5.60 11.06 -6.36
N ARG A 11 6.52 10.12 -6.15
CA ARG A 11 6.30 8.86 -5.45
C ARG A 11 7.53 8.56 -4.60
N GLY A 12 7.32 7.90 -3.47
CA GLY A 12 8.43 7.41 -2.67
C GLY A 12 7.97 6.40 -1.64
N GLN A 13 8.95 5.66 -1.12
CA GLN A 13 8.70 4.47 -0.34
C GLN A 13 9.79 4.25 0.70
N ILE A 14 9.42 3.59 1.79
CA ILE A 14 10.34 3.12 2.82
C ILE A 14 10.10 1.63 2.97
N VAL A 15 11.16 0.84 2.81
CA VAL A 15 11.07 -0.62 2.83
C VAL A 15 11.87 -1.18 4.01
N TYR A 16 11.21 -1.98 4.84
CA TYR A 16 11.90 -2.79 5.85
C TYR A 16 12.63 -3.96 5.17
N LYS A 17 13.97 -3.94 5.20
CA LYS A 17 14.80 -4.84 4.39
C LYS A 17 14.88 -6.29 4.89
N LYS A 18 14.42 -6.57 6.12
CA LYS A 18 14.48 -7.93 6.69
C LYS A 18 13.11 -8.58 6.53
N PRO A 19 12.93 -9.51 5.58
CA PRO A 19 11.64 -10.16 5.42
C PRO A 19 11.30 -11.05 6.62
N PHE A 20 10.01 -11.20 6.87
CA PHE A 20 9.48 -12.13 7.87
C PHE A 20 8.54 -13.13 7.19
N LYS A 21 8.29 -14.26 7.85
CA LYS A 21 7.46 -15.34 7.32
C LYS A 21 6.06 -15.23 7.91
N PHE A 22 5.02 -15.25 7.09
CA PHE A 22 3.62 -15.28 7.57
C PHE A 22 3.20 -16.64 8.14
N LEU A 23 3.98 -17.70 7.88
CA LEU A 23 3.75 -19.03 8.39
C LEU A 23 4.93 -19.49 9.24
N ASP A 24 4.63 -20.08 10.39
CA ASP A 24 5.64 -20.75 11.22
C ASP A 24 6.24 -21.95 10.46
N PRO A 25 7.58 -22.04 10.29
CA PRO A 25 8.20 -23.07 9.46
C PRO A 25 8.00 -24.50 9.96
N LYS A 26 7.65 -24.70 11.25
CA LYS A 26 7.53 -26.03 11.86
C LYS A 26 6.08 -26.51 11.88
N SER A 27 5.15 -25.61 12.17
CA SER A 27 3.73 -25.92 12.38
C SER A 27 2.83 -25.52 11.21
N SER A 28 3.35 -24.76 10.24
CA SER A 28 2.59 -24.19 9.12
C SER A 28 1.41 -23.33 9.56
N LYS A 29 1.39 -22.87 10.81
CA LYS A 29 0.34 -22.00 11.34
C LYS A 29 0.63 -20.54 10.98
N PRO A 30 -0.42 -19.72 10.74
CA PRO A 30 -0.27 -18.29 10.61
C PRO A 30 0.38 -17.67 11.86
N ILE A 31 1.25 -16.69 11.64
CA ILE A 31 1.76 -15.83 12.71
C ILE A 31 0.97 -14.53 12.76
N SER A 32 0.92 -13.91 13.93
CA SER A 32 0.34 -12.58 14.12
C SER A 32 1.43 -11.51 14.04
N PHE A 33 1.06 -10.32 13.56
CA PHE A 33 1.89 -9.12 13.63
C PHE A 33 1.05 -7.94 14.13
N SER A 34 1.73 -6.94 14.66
CA SER A 34 1.16 -5.63 15.01
C SER A 34 2.13 -4.56 14.56
N THR A 35 1.61 -3.42 14.13
CA THR A 35 2.41 -2.27 13.72
C THR A 35 1.70 -1.00 14.12
N ASP A 36 2.47 0.00 14.51
CA ASP A 36 1.99 1.31 14.91
C ASP A 36 2.90 2.35 14.27
N PHE A 37 2.30 3.31 13.58
CA PHE A 37 3.01 4.41 12.94
C PHE A 37 2.16 5.67 12.96
N THR A 38 2.84 6.82 12.85
CA THR A 38 2.19 8.13 12.78
C THR A 38 2.66 8.81 11.50
N PHE A 39 1.73 9.45 10.82
CA PHE A 39 1.99 10.19 9.60
C PHE A 39 1.16 11.47 9.57
N SER A 40 1.49 12.35 8.64
CA SER A 40 0.73 13.56 8.35
C SER A 40 0.71 13.77 6.85
N ILE A 41 -0.45 14.05 6.28
CA ILE A 41 -0.62 14.38 4.87
C ILE A 41 -0.96 15.86 4.79
N SER A 42 -0.19 16.61 4.00
CA SER A 42 -0.52 18.01 3.72
C SER A 42 -1.77 18.07 2.84
N PRO A 43 -2.73 18.96 3.12
CA PRO A 43 -3.89 19.14 2.25
C PRO A 43 -3.47 19.53 0.83
N GLY A 44 -4.19 19.03 -0.19
CA GLY A 44 -3.89 19.32 -1.59
C GLY A 44 -4.43 18.24 -2.52
N ASN A 45 -3.87 18.16 -3.71
CA ASN A 45 -4.09 17.00 -4.58
C ASN A 45 -3.35 15.80 -3.96
N GLY A 46 -4.03 14.66 -3.84
CA GLY A 46 -3.50 13.43 -3.24
C GLY A 46 -2.28 12.83 -3.96
N ASP A 47 -2.12 11.52 -4.09
CA ASP A 47 -3.17 10.49 -3.98
C ASP A 47 -3.34 9.96 -2.53
N GLY A 48 -2.26 9.68 -1.79
CA GLY A 48 -2.35 9.30 -0.36
C GLY A 48 -1.12 8.56 0.17
N LEU A 49 -1.33 7.69 1.17
CA LEU A 49 -0.31 6.80 1.74
C LEU A 49 -0.84 5.35 1.78
N ALA A 50 0.00 4.37 1.48
CA ALA A 50 -0.33 2.95 1.69
C ALA A 50 0.73 2.24 2.55
N PHE A 51 0.28 1.47 3.54
CA PHE A 51 1.10 0.48 4.23
C PHE A 51 1.00 -0.85 3.48
N VAL A 52 2.10 -1.28 2.86
CA VAL A 52 2.08 -2.41 1.92
C VAL A 52 2.92 -3.59 2.43
N ILE A 53 2.34 -4.77 2.38
CA ILE A 53 2.99 -6.06 2.60
C ILE A 53 3.10 -6.78 1.25
N PHE A 54 4.31 -7.18 0.86
CA PHE A 54 4.57 -7.85 -0.40
C PHE A 54 5.65 -8.96 -0.26
N PRO A 55 5.69 -9.96 -1.16
CA PRO A 55 6.69 -11.03 -1.16
C PRO A 55 8.11 -10.49 -1.34
N SER A 56 9.02 -10.95 -0.50
CA SER A 56 10.43 -10.52 -0.55
C SER A 56 11.20 -11.00 -1.79
N GLY A 57 10.67 -12.00 -2.50
CA GLY A 57 11.29 -12.61 -3.68
C GLY A 57 10.98 -11.89 -4.99
N ASP A 58 9.94 -11.07 -5.01
CA ASP A 58 9.63 -10.20 -6.14
C ASP A 58 10.52 -8.97 -5.98
N GLY A 59 11.64 -8.93 -6.70
CA GLY A 59 12.61 -7.84 -6.56
C GLY A 59 11.92 -6.48 -6.56
N LEU A 60 12.38 -5.55 -5.72
CA LEU A 60 11.69 -4.27 -5.44
C LEU A 60 11.24 -3.55 -6.73
N SER A 61 12.03 -3.61 -7.81
CA SER A 61 11.71 -3.01 -9.10
C SER A 61 10.49 -3.60 -9.83
N ARG A 62 10.00 -4.78 -9.41
CA ARG A 62 8.77 -5.41 -9.93
C ARG A 62 7.53 -4.99 -9.17
N VAL A 63 7.70 -4.71 -7.88
CA VAL A 63 6.62 -4.30 -6.98
C VAL A 63 6.37 -2.80 -7.09
N PHE A 64 7.43 -2.01 -7.29
CA PHE A 64 7.34 -0.55 -7.34
C PHE A 64 7.43 -0.03 -8.77
N ASP A 65 6.41 0.72 -9.19
CA ASP A 65 6.27 1.24 -10.55
C ASP A 65 5.39 2.53 -10.58
N GLN A 66 4.89 2.89 -11.75
CA GLN A 66 4.04 4.01 -12.04
C GLN A 66 2.54 3.78 -11.73
N GLY A 67 2.16 2.70 -11.05
CA GLY A 67 0.77 2.45 -10.61
C GLY A 67 0.37 3.17 -9.32
N SER A 68 -0.83 2.89 -8.80
CA SER A 68 -1.37 3.59 -7.62
C SER A 68 -0.48 3.39 -6.38
N PHE A 69 -0.33 4.45 -5.58
CA PHE A 69 0.60 4.51 -4.44
C PHE A 69 2.06 4.10 -4.74
N GLY A 70 2.47 4.12 -6.01
CA GLY A 70 3.80 3.67 -6.43
C GLY A 70 3.97 2.15 -6.53
N ILE A 71 2.88 1.39 -6.54
CA ILE A 71 2.87 -0.07 -6.63
C ILE A 71 2.46 -0.51 -8.05
N SER A 72 3.08 -1.59 -8.54
CA SER A 72 2.72 -2.20 -9.82
C SER A 72 1.43 -3.01 -9.68
N GLU A 73 0.47 -2.75 -10.57
CA GLU A 73 -0.82 -3.47 -10.69
C GLU A 73 -0.78 -4.54 -11.79
N ASN A 74 0.41 -4.97 -12.23
CA ASN A 74 0.54 -6.04 -13.21
C ASN A 74 -0.03 -7.36 -12.65
N THR A 75 -0.51 -8.25 -13.53
CA THR A 75 -1.41 -9.40 -13.27
C THR A 75 -1.01 -10.45 -12.22
N ASP A 76 0.12 -10.27 -11.53
CA ASP A 76 0.61 -11.11 -10.42
C ASP A 76 0.80 -10.29 -9.12
N SER A 77 0.06 -9.19 -8.94
CA SER A 77 0.15 -8.31 -7.77
C SER A 77 -0.20 -9.05 -6.47
N ARG A 78 0.80 -9.67 -5.86
CA ARG A 78 0.71 -10.32 -4.55
C ARG A 78 1.02 -9.29 -3.48
N PHE A 79 0.04 -8.48 -3.10
CA PHE A 79 0.21 -7.60 -1.96
C PHE A 79 -1.06 -7.55 -1.11
N VAL A 80 -0.87 -7.17 0.15
CA VAL A 80 -1.94 -6.67 1.01
C VAL A 80 -1.55 -5.25 1.39
N ALA A 81 -2.50 -4.31 1.27
CA ALA A 81 -2.26 -2.94 1.70
C ALA A 81 -3.38 -2.43 2.60
N ILE A 82 -3.00 -1.47 3.44
CA ILE A 82 -3.93 -0.55 4.08
C ILE A 82 -3.67 0.81 3.45
N GLU A 83 -4.62 1.31 2.67
CA GLU A 83 -4.54 2.62 2.02
C GLU A 83 -5.22 3.70 2.88
N TYR A 84 -4.62 4.89 2.85
CA TYR A 84 -5.15 6.14 3.40
C TYR A 84 -5.27 7.08 2.20
N ASP A 85 -6.40 6.96 1.50
CA ASP A 85 -6.64 7.61 0.22
C ASP A 85 -7.27 9.00 0.45
N THR A 86 -6.74 10.00 -0.25
CA THR A 86 -7.13 11.40 -0.16
C THR A 86 -7.66 11.94 -1.49
N ARG A 87 -7.90 11.07 -2.47
CA ARG A 87 -8.38 11.41 -3.81
C ARG A 87 -9.27 10.30 -4.37
N LYS A 88 -10.56 10.64 -4.50
CA LYS A 88 -11.54 9.76 -5.11
C LYS A 88 -11.21 9.44 -6.59
N ASP A 89 -11.12 8.16 -6.91
CA ASP A 89 -11.14 7.57 -8.24
C ASP A 89 -12.37 6.67 -8.42
N ASP A 90 -13.31 7.12 -9.26
CA ASP A 90 -14.54 6.39 -9.54
C ASP A 90 -14.30 5.07 -10.31
N ASN A 91 -13.13 4.88 -10.93
CA ASN A 91 -12.80 3.65 -11.67
C ASN A 91 -12.51 2.45 -10.75
N VAL A 92 -12.09 2.71 -9.51
CA VAL A 92 -11.81 1.68 -8.50
C VAL A 92 -12.87 1.61 -7.41
N GLY A 93 -13.89 2.47 -7.49
CA GLY A 93 -15.06 2.42 -6.62
C GLY A 93 -14.88 3.14 -5.28
N ASP A 94 -14.01 4.15 -5.24
CA ASP A 94 -13.72 4.90 -4.01
C ASP A 94 -14.98 5.49 -3.36
N LEU A 95 -15.04 5.34 -2.04
CA LEU A 95 -16.15 5.85 -1.23
C LEU A 95 -16.23 7.39 -1.31
N ASN A 96 -15.10 8.05 -1.05
CA ASN A 96 -14.96 9.50 -1.05
C ASN A 96 -13.46 9.88 -1.14
N ALA A 97 -13.13 11.17 -1.16
CA ALA A 97 -11.75 11.66 -1.25
C ALA A 97 -11.00 11.72 0.10
N ASN A 98 -11.38 10.87 1.05
CA ASN A 98 -10.79 10.73 2.38
C ASN A 98 -11.30 9.42 3.02
N HIS A 99 -10.73 8.28 2.62
CA HIS A 99 -11.15 6.98 3.12
C HIS A 99 -9.95 6.10 3.47
N VAL A 100 -10.22 5.06 4.27
CA VAL A 100 -9.27 4.01 4.60
C VAL A 100 -9.74 2.72 3.95
N GLY A 101 -8.84 2.09 3.20
CA GLY A 101 -9.11 0.89 2.41
C GLY A 101 -8.29 -0.32 2.83
N VAL A 102 -8.83 -1.52 2.59
CA VAL A 102 -8.11 -2.80 2.72
C VAL A 102 -7.99 -3.45 1.36
N ASP A 103 -6.76 -3.50 0.85
CA ASP A 103 -6.48 -3.95 -0.51
C ASP A 103 -5.89 -5.35 -0.52
N VAL A 104 -6.35 -6.16 -1.48
CA VAL A 104 -5.85 -7.53 -1.69
C VAL A 104 -5.54 -7.73 -3.17
N GLY A 105 -4.29 -7.45 -3.53
CA GLY A 105 -3.75 -7.61 -4.89
C GLY A 105 -4.23 -6.59 -5.92
N SER A 106 -5.05 -5.62 -5.53
CA SER A 106 -5.47 -4.46 -6.32
C SER A 106 -5.92 -3.34 -5.39
N PHE A 107 -5.89 -2.08 -5.84
CA PHE A 107 -6.47 -0.93 -5.14
C PHE A 107 -7.98 -0.77 -5.35
N ILE A 108 -8.64 -1.83 -5.82
CA ILE A 108 -10.07 -1.99 -5.61
C ILE A 108 -10.22 -2.58 -4.20
N SER A 109 -10.51 -1.71 -3.25
CA SER A 109 -10.61 -2.03 -1.83
C SER A 109 -11.63 -3.16 -1.56
N ALA A 110 -11.20 -4.19 -0.83
CA ALA A 110 -12.08 -5.28 -0.38
C ALA A 110 -13.01 -4.83 0.77
N ALA A 111 -12.60 -3.82 1.52
CA ALA A 111 -13.38 -3.13 2.54
C ALA A 111 -12.91 -1.68 2.65
N THR A 112 -13.83 -0.76 2.92
CA THR A 112 -13.55 0.68 3.03
C THR A 112 -14.34 1.31 4.18
N THR A 113 -13.79 2.36 4.78
CA THR A 113 -14.44 3.21 5.80
C THR A 113 -13.98 4.66 5.65
N ASP A 114 -14.79 5.61 6.13
CA ASP A 114 -14.41 7.04 6.26
C ASP A 114 -13.59 7.33 7.54
#